data_AF-A0A832W2L6-F1
#
_entry.id   AF-A0A832W2L6-F1
#
_cell.length_a   1.000
_cell.length_b   1.000
_cell.length_c   1.000
_cell.angle_alpha   90.00
_cell.angle_beta   90.00
_cell.angle_gamma   90.00
#
_symmetry.space_group_name_H-M   'P 1'
#
loop_
_entity.id
_entity.type
_entity.pdbx_description
1 polymer ?
#
loop_
_entity_poly.entity_id
_entity_poly.type
_entity_poly.pdbx_seq_one_letter_code
_entity_poly.pdbx_strand_id
1 'polypeptide(L)'
;IMLYSYGIEAFYQVKKRDQKLPVAQLLGRTDFTLFPAAGYLCYGQPDMTILLYMVFFYPWTMAHLGLNDFIDLENDRARGMKSIAVLYGARGAIYWVIGFTLLHFFTAIFFLRELGNTALYGFFAGFLILAGANIYLWKERSLNAGLKILPVYHGSLVIYAISIILDFVYRS
;
A
#
# COMPACT_ATOMS: atom_id res chain seq x y z
N ILE A 1 10.92 15.03 -7.11
CA ILE A 1 10.02 13.85 -7.14
C ILE A 1 10.19 13.07 -8.44
N MET A 2 9.88 13.61 -9.62
CA MET A 2 10.01 12.86 -10.88
C MET A 2 11.37 12.19 -11.12
N LEU A 3 12.48 12.91 -10.97
CA LEU A 3 13.83 12.34 -11.16
C LEU A 3 14.07 11.12 -10.25
N TYR A 4 13.64 11.22 -8.99
CA TYR A 4 13.71 10.11 -8.04
C TYR A 4 12.80 8.95 -8.46
N SER A 5 11.54 9.22 -8.83
CA SER A 5 10.58 8.19 -9.25
C SER A 5 11.08 7.41 -10.47
N TYR A 6 11.65 8.08 -11.47
CA TYR A 6 12.25 7.40 -12.61
C TYR A 6 13.49 6.59 -12.23
N GLY A 7 14.37 7.16 -11.41
CA GLY A 7 15.57 6.47 -10.95
C GLY A 7 15.24 5.21 -10.14
N ILE A 8 14.25 5.28 -9.26
CA ILE A 8 13.86 4.15 -8.41
C ILE A 8 13.09 3.08 -9.17
N GLU A 9 12.29 3.45 -10.17
CA GLU A 9 11.64 2.50 -11.08
C GLU A 9 12.68 1.77 -11.94
N ALA A 10 13.67 2.48 -12.49
CA ALA A 10 14.77 1.87 -13.22
C ALA A 10 15.55 0.89 -12.32
N PHE A 11 15.87 1.30 -11.10
CA PHE A 11 16.49 0.43 -10.10
C PHE A 11 15.62 -0.81 -9.79
N TYR A 12 14.32 -0.63 -9.59
CA TYR A 12 13.37 -1.71 -9.32
C TYR A 12 13.38 -2.77 -10.43
N GLN A 13 13.31 -2.34 -11.70
CA GLN A 13 13.26 -3.24 -12.85
C GLN A 13 14.52 -4.11 -12.99
N VAL A 14 15.69 -3.55 -12.66
CA VAL A 14 16.97 -4.27 -12.70
C VAL A 14 17.13 -5.17 -11.48
N LYS A 15 16.96 -4.62 -10.27
CA LYS A 15 17.32 -5.29 -9.02
C LYS A 15 16.39 -6.44 -8.65
N LYS A 16 15.12 -6.41 -9.08
CA LYS A 16 14.17 -7.47 -8.75
C LYS A 16 14.52 -8.85 -9.34
N ARG A 17 15.49 -8.96 -10.24
CA ARG A 17 15.90 -10.22 -10.87
C ARG A 17 17.01 -10.96 -10.12
N ASP A 18 17.81 -10.25 -9.32
CA ASP A 18 19.04 -10.79 -8.70
C ASP A 18 19.14 -10.55 -7.19
N GLN A 19 18.08 -10.05 -6.56
CA GLN A 19 18.07 -9.73 -5.14
C GLN A 19 17.85 -10.95 -4.23
N LYS A 20 18.47 -10.90 -3.04
CA LYS A 20 18.27 -11.87 -1.94
C LYS A 20 17.30 -11.36 -0.86
N LEU A 21 17.17 -10.04 -0.77
CA LEU A 21 16.25 -9.33 0.12
C LEU A 21 15.35 -8.44 -0.76
N PRO A 22 14.13 -8.09 -0.32
CA PRO A 22 13.12 -7.39 -1.13
C PRO A 22 13.40 -5.89 -1.26
N VAL A 23 14.66 -5.51 -1.49
CA VAL A 23 15.10 -4.11 -1.58
C VAL A 23 14.45 -3.42 -2.77
N ALA A 24 14.31 -4.12 -3.89
CA ALA A 24 13.60 -3.60 -5.05
C ALA A 24 12.14 -3.28 -4.69
N GLN A 25 11.44 -4.18 -4.01
CA GLN A 25 10.04 -3.99 -3.61
C GLN A 25 9.88 -2.81 -2.64
N LEU A 26 10.74 -2.71 -1.63
CA LEU A 26 10.68 -1.64 -0.63
C LEU A 26 10.91 -0.27 -1.28
N LEU A 27 11.94 -0.14 -2.11
CA LEU A 27 12.28 1.14 -2.71
C LEU A 27 11.39 1.48 -3.90
N GLY A 28 11.10 0.51 -4.76
CA GLY A 28 10.36 0.68 -6.01
C GLY A 28 8.90 1.06 -5.83
N ARG A 29 8.36 1.00 -4.61
CA ARG A 29 6.98 1.39 -4.29
C ARG A 29 6.84 2.69 -3.51
N THR A 30 7.96 3.40 -3.34
CA THR A 30 7.92 4.77 -2.80
C THR A 30 7.31 5.76 -3.79
N ASP A 31 7.30 5.46 -5.08
CA ASP A 31 6.71 6.29 -6.12
C ASP A 31 5.19 6.52 -5.94
N PHE A 32 4.46 5.49 -5.52
CA PHE A 32 3.01 5.53 -5.30
C PHE A 32 2.60 6.59 -4.28
N THR A 33 3.34 6.74 -3.18
CA THR A 33 3.06 7.75 -2.16
C THR A 33 3.55 9.14 -2.57
N LEU A 34 4.55 9.22 -3.45
CA LEU A 34 5.15 10.48 -3.87
C LEU A 34 4.32 11.26 -4.91
N PHE A 35 3.46 10.61 -5.71
CA PHE A 35 2.62 11.34 -6.68
C PHE A 35 1.57 12.24 -6.01
N PRO A 36 0.73 11.76 -5.07
CA PRO A 36 -0.15 12.63 -4.31
C PRO A 36 0.62 13.67 -3.48
N ALA A 37 1.81 13.30 -2.97
CA ALA A 37 2.68 14.22 -2.27
C ALA A 37 3.16 15.39 -3.13
N ALA A 38 3.48 15.13 -4.41
CA ALA A 38 3.84 16.19 -5.34
C ALA A 38 2.70 17.21 -5.49
N GLY A 39 1.46 16.74 -5.63
CA GLY A 39 0.28 17.62 -5.71
C GLY A 39 0.12 18.49 -4.47
N TYR A 40 0.24 17.89 -3.29
CA TYR A 40 0.15 18.62 -2.01
C TYR A 40 1.29 19.63 -1.81
N LEU A 41 2.52 19.27 -2.19
CA LEU A 41 3.66 20.19 -2.10
C LEU A 41 3.53 21.36 -3.10
N CYS A 42 2.92 21.14 -4.27
CA CYS A 42 2.58 22.22 -5.21
C CYS A 42 1.52 23.18 -4.65
N TYR A 43 0.69 22.73 -3.71
CA TYR A 43 -0.22 23.60 -2.95
C TYR A 43 0.53 24.48 -1.91
N GLY A 44 1.84 24.27 -1.74
CA GLY A 44 2.72 25.16 -0.97
C GLY A 44 2.80 24.84 0.53
N GLN A 45 2.39 23.64 0.96
CA GLN A 45 2.38 23.24 2.37
C GLN A 45 3.31 22.04 2.65
N PRO A 46 4.63 22.24 2.83
CA PRO A 46 5.54 21.19 3.28
C PRO A 46 5.45 21.02 4.80
N ASP A 47 4.37 20.42 5.29
CA ASP A 47 4.05 20.32 6.71
C ASP A 47 4.05 18.87 7.25
N MET A 48 3.57 18.69 8.48
CA MET A 48 3.46 17.36 9.09
C MET A 48 2.41 16.49 8.40
N THR A 49 1.35 17.10 7.86
CA THR A 49 0.26 16.40 7.15
C THR A 49 0.81 15.53 6.03
N ILE A 50 1.71 16.07 5.20
CA ILE A 50 2.24 15.29 4.08
C ILE A 50 3.19 14.17 4.51
N LEU A 51 3.96 14.39 5.58
CA LEU A 51 4.80 13.33 6.13
C LEU A 51 3.93 12.18 6.65
N LEU A 52 2.88 12.50 7.41
CA LEU A 52 1.95 11.51 7.95
C LEU A 52 1.15 10.80 6.85
N TYR A 53 0.76 11.50 5.78
CA TYR A 53 0.16 10.91 4.58
C TYR A 53 1.09 9.84 3.98
N MET A 54 2.37 10.17 3.75
CA MET A 54 3.34 9.23 3.18
C MET A 54 3.56 8.03 4.10
N VAL A 55 3.70 8.26 5.41
CA VAL A 55 3.88 7.21 6.42
C VAL A 55 2.64 6.32 6.52
N PHE A 56 1.44 6.85 6.31
CA PHE A 56 0.19 6.09 6.32
C PHE A 56 -0.01 5.24 5.05
N PHE A 57 0.22 5.81 3.87
CA PHE A 57 -0.02 5.11 2.61
C PHE A 57 1.09 4.13 2.24
N TYR A 58 2.34 4.35 2.67
CA TYR A 58 3.44 3.46 2.31
C TYR A 58 3.22 2.01 2.80
N PRO A 59 2.85 1.73 4.07
CA PRO A 59 2.50 0.39 4.50
C PRO A 59 1.33 -0.22 3.72
N TRP A 60 0.32 0.56 3.35
CA TRP A 60 -0.77 0.09 2.50
C TRP A 60 -0.24 -0.39 1.14
N THR A 61 0.64 0.39 0.50
CA THR A 61 1.28 0.02 -0.77
C THR A 61 2.10 -1.26 -0.64
N MET A 62 2.81 -1.44 0.48
CA MET A 62 3.58 -2.65 0.72
C MET A 62 2.70 -3.89 0.93
N ALA A 63 1.56 -3.74 1.61
CA ALA A 63 0.58 -4.81 1.75
C ALA A 63 -0.04 -5.18 0.39
N HIS A 64 -0.46 -4.19 -0.39
CA HIS A 64 -0.99 -4.38 -1.74
C HIS A 64 0.02 -5.05 -2.68
N LEU A 65 1.29 -4.63 -2.64
CA LEU A 65 2.37 -5.26 -3.39
C LEU A 65 2.54 -6.73 -3.02
N GLY A 66 2.60 -7.06 -1.73
CA GLY A 66 2.74 -8.44 -1.26
C GLY A 66 1.56 -9.31 -1.71
N LEU A 67 0.36 -8.73 -1.80
CA LEU A 67 -0.83 -9.42 -2.30
C LEU A 67 -0.72 -9.70 -3.80
N ASN A 68 -0.26 -8.74 -4.61
CA ASN A 68 -0.02 -8.96 -6.04
C ASN A 68 1.05 -10.03 -6.25
N ASP A 69 2.18 -9.93 -5.56
CA ASP A 69 3.26 -10.90 -5.64
C ASP A 69 2.79 -12.32 -5.23
N PHE A 70 1.86 -12.41 -4.26
CA PHE A 70 1.24 -13.68 -3.87
C PHE A 70 0.38 -14.27 -4.99
N ILE A 71 -0.45 -13.46 -5.64
CA ILE A 71 -1.31 -13.87 -6.75
C ILE A 71 -0.47 -14.29 -7.97
N ASP A 72 0.61 -13.56 -8.25
CA ASP A 72 1.46 -13.73 -9.42
C ASP A 72 2.60 -14.74 -9.22
N LEU A 73 2.63 -15.47 -8.11
CA LEU A 73 3.74 -16.34 -7.72
C LEU A 73 4.28 -17.23 -8.85
N GLU A 74 3.41 -17.95 -9.56
CA GLU A 74 3.84 -18.86 -10.63
C GLU A 74 4.36 -18.11 -11.87
N ASN A 75 3.75 -16.97 -12.20
CA ASN A 75 4.21 -16.10 -13.28
C ASN A 75 5.58 -15.49 -12.96
N ASP A 76 5.78 -15.04 -11.73
CA ASP A 76 7.04 -14.46 -11.26
C ASP A 76 8.19 -15.47 -11.29
N ARG A 77 7.90 -16.73 -10.88
CA ARG A 77 8.85 -17.84 -11.02
C ARG A 77 9.23 -18.09 -12.47
N ALA A 78 8.24 -18.19 -13.37
CA ALA A 78 8.47 -18.43 -14.79
C ALA A 78 9.33 -17.32 -15.42
N ARG A 79 9.21 -16.09 -14.93
CA ARG A 79 9.97 -14.92 -15.39
C ARG A 79 11.31 -14.70 -14.67
N GLY A 80 11.65 -15.58 -13.72
CA GLY A 80 12.88 -15.46 -12.93
C GLY A 80 12.92 -14.23 -12.02
N MET A 81 11.77 -13.68 -11.63
CA MET A 81 11.67 -12.52 -10.75
C MET A 81 11.75 -12.96 -9.28
N LYS A 82 12.39 -12.14 -8.44
CA LYS A 82 12.51 -12.35 -6.99
C LYS A 82 11.49 -11.47 -6.26
N SER A 83 10.21 -11.76 -6.46
CA SER A 83 9.09 -11.11 -5.76
C SER A 83 9.00 -11.55 -4.29
N ILE A 84 8.17 -10.89 -3.47
CA ILE A 84 7.98 -11.26 -2.04
C ILE A 84 7.59 -12.74 -1.93
N ALA A 85 6.65 -13.20 -2.75
CA ALA A 85 6.18 -14.57 -2.72
C ALA A 85 7.23 -15.57 -3.27
N VAL A 86 8.11 -15.15 -4.18
CA VAL A 86 9.23 -15.99 -4.64
C VAL A 86 10.32 -16.09 -3.57
N LEU A 87 10.64 -14.97 -2.90
CA LEU A 87 11.68 -14.90 -1.87
C LEU A 87 11.29 -15.63 -0.59
N TYR A 88 10.02 -15.51 -0.17
CA TYR A 88 9.55 -15.99 1.14
C TYR A 88 8.44 -17.05 1.06
N GLY A 89 8.07 -17.46 -0.15
CA GLY A 89 6.96 -18.37 -0.39
C GLY A 89 5.59 -17.73 -0.17
N ALA A 90 4.55 -18.49 -0.52
CA ALA A 90 3.15 -18.09 -0.36
C ALA A 90 2.81 -17.65 1.08
N ARG A 91 3.26 -18.40 2.10
CA ARG A 91 3.00 -18.05 3.51
C ARG A 91 3.73 -16.77 3.92
N GLY A 92 4.98 -16.59 3.48
CA GLY A 92 5.75 -15.37 3.73
C GLY A 92 5.08 -14.14 3.14
N ALA A 93 4.53 -14.24 1.92
CA ALA A 93 3.75 -13.16 1.32
C ALA A 93 2.47 -12.85 2.11
N ILE A 94 1.74 -13.85 2.61
CA ILE A 94 0.57 -13.59 3.47
C ILE A 94 0.97 -12.87 4.77
N TYR A 95 2.07 -13.28 5.41
CA TYR A 95 2.59 -12.56 6.59
C TYR A 95 2.99 -11.14 6.28
N TRP A 96 3.58 -10.90 5.11
CA TRP A 96 3.91 -9.57 4.62
C TRP A 96 2.66 -8.69 4.49
N VAL A 97 1.63 -9.19 3.80
CA VAL A 97 0.35 -8.50 3.61
C VAL A 97 -0.27 -8.11 4.96
N ILE A 98 -0.37 -9.06 5.89
CA ILE A 98 -0.96 -8.83 7.21
C ILE A 98 -0.10 -7.86 8.03
N GLY A 99 1.21 -8.07 8.08
CA GLY A 99 2.13 -7.24 8.85
C GLY A 99 2.10 -5.77 8.40
N PHE A 100 2.12 -5.54 7.09
CA PHE A 100 2.02 -4.18 6.55
C PHE A 100 0.61 -3.58 6.68
N THR A 101 -0.45 -4.40 6.66
CA THR A 101 -1.81 -3.91 7.01
C THR A 101 -1.90 -3.48 8.47
N LEU A 102 -1.30 -4.22 9.39
CA LEU A 102 -1.25 -3.83 10.81
C LEU A 102 -0.44 -2.55 10.99
N LEU A 103 0.69 -2.42 10.29
CA LEU A 103 1.48 -1.19 10.30
C LEU A 103 0.68 -0.01 9.72
N HIS A 104 -0.08 -0.21 8.65
CA HIS A 104 -0.99 0.79 8.09
C HIS A 104 -2.00 1.27 9.13
N PHE A 105 -2.69 0.35 9.83
CA PHE A 105 -3.62 0.71 10.91
C PHE A 105 -2.94 1.43 12.07
N PHE A 106 -1.72 1.03 12.43
CA PHE A 106 -0.93 1.73 13.43
C PHE A 106 -0.61 3.16 13.01
N THR A 107 -0.13 3.35 11.78
CA THR A 107 0.21 4.69 11.26
C THR A 107 -1.02 5.60 11.13
N ALA A 108 -2.21 5.03 10.98
CA ALA A 108 -3.47 5.77 10.93
C ALA A 108 -3.74 6.58 12.21
N ILE A 109 -3.28 6.09 13.37
CA ILE A 109 -3.47 6.76 14.68
C ILE A 109 -2.87 8.18 14.66
N PHE A 110 -1.83 8.39 13.87
CA PHE A 110 -1.17 9.67 13.71
C PHE A 110 -1.82 10.48 12.58
N PHE A 111 -1.97 9.90 11.39
CA PHE A 111 -2.48 10.63 10.23
C PHE A 111 -3.93 11.12 10.40
N LEU A 112 -4.79 10.34 11.05
CA LEU A 112 -6.18 10.74 11.30
C LEU A 112 -6.31 11.99 12.19
N ARG A 113 -5.27 12.38 12.93
CA ARG A 113 -5.27 13.61 13.74
C ARG A 113 -5.20 14.87 12.89
N GLU A 114 -4.72 14.77 11.66
CA GLU A 114 -4.64 15.87 10.70
C GLU A 114 -5.93 16.02 9.87
N LEU A 115 -6.87 15.08 10.02
CA LEU A 115 -8.12 15.01 9.25
C LEU A 115 -9.34 15.35 10.13
N GLY A 116 -10.43 15.79 9.50
CA GLY A 116 -11.69 16.06 10.18
C GLY A 116 -12.56 14.81 10.36
N ASN A 117 -13.72 15.01 10.99
CA ASN A 117 -14.66 13.92 11.32
C ASN A 117 -15.21 13.22 10.08
N THR A 118 -15.38 13.94 8.97
CA THR A 118 -15.88 13.38 7.71
C THR A 118 -14.93 12.31 7.18
N ALA A 119 -13.62 12.62 7.16
CA ALA A 119 -12.60 11.66 6.77
C ALA A 119 -12.57 10.45 7.71
N LEU A 120 -12.71 10.67 9.02
CA LEU A 120 -12.66 9.62 10.04
C LEU A 120 -13.69 8.51 9.80
N TYR A 121 -14.94 8.85 9.46
CA TYR A 121 -15.98 7.86 9.17
C TYR A 121 -15.65 7.00 7.95
N GLY A 122 -15.17 7.63 6.87
CA GLY A 122 -14.78 6.90 5.68
C GLY A 122 -13.55 6.03 5.90
N PHE A 123 -12.58 6.49 6.69
CA PHE A 123 -11.42 5.69 7.06
C PHE A 123 -11.81 4.46 7.89
N PHE A 124 -12.75 4.62 8.83
CA PHE A 124 -13.29 3.51 9.59
C PHE A 124 -13.92 2.44 8.69
N ALA A 125 -14.72 2.85 7.70
CA ALA A 125 -15.27 1.93 6.70
C ALA A 125 -14.16 1.21 5.91
N GLY A 126 -13.13 1.94 5.48
CA GLY A 126 -11.94 1.39 4.83
C GLY A 126 -11.21 0.34 5.69
N PHE A 127 -11.05 0.59 6.99
CA PHE A 127 -10.41 -0.35 7.91
C PHE A 127 -11.23 -1.63 8.11
N LEU A 128 -12.56 -1.51 8.22
CA LEU A 128 -13.43 -2.69 8.37
C LEU A 128 -13.32 -3.61 7.16
N ILE A 129 -13.36 -3.05 5.94
CA ILE A 129 -13.25 -3.88 4.73
C ILE A 129 -11.85 -4.48 4.57
N LEU A 130 -10.78 -3.74 4.90
CA LEU A 130 -9.41 -4.26 4.85
C LEU A 130 -9.17 -5.34 5.90
N ALA A 131 -9.68 -5.15 7.13
CA ALA A 131 -9.60 -6.16 8.18
C ALA A 131 -10.34 -7.44 7.78
N GLY A 132 -11.57 -7.31 7.25
CA GLY A 132 -12.35 -8.43 6.73
C GLY A 132 -11.62 -9.18 5.61
N ALA A 133 -11.06 -8.45 4.64
CA ALA A 133 -10.27 -9.01 3.55
C ALA A 133 -9.03 -9.77 4.05
N ASN A 134 -8.28 -9.20 5.00
CA ASN A 134 -7.10 -9.83 5.57
C ASN A 134 -7.45 -11.09 6.39
N ILE A 135 -8.54 -11.05 7.16
CA ILE A 135 -9.05 -12.22 7.90
C ILE A 135 -9.45 -13.33 6.92
N TYR A 136 -10.13 -12.99 5.82
CA TYR A 136 -10.51 -13.95 4.80
C TYR A 136 -9.27 -14.58 4.13
N LEU A 137 -8.29 -13.77 3.73
CA LEU A 137 -7.01 -14.28 3.19
C LEU A 137 -6.29 -15.19 4.18
N TRP A 138 -6.25 -14.81 5.46
CA TRP A 138 -5.59 -15.57 6.50
C TRP A 138 -6.20 -16.96 6.73
N LYS A 139 -7.53 -17.06 6.63
CA LYS A 139 -8.28 -18.32 6.78
C LYS A 139 -8.14 -19.21 5.56
N GLU A 140 -8.36 -18.66 4.37
CA GLU A 140 -8.40 -19.43 3.12
C GLU A 140 -7.01 -19.77 2.57
N ARG A 141 -6.05 -18.86 2.71
CA ARG A 141 -4.65 -18.98 2.26
C ARG A 141 -4.48 -19.49 0.82
N SER A 142 -5.42 -19.16 -0.05
CA SER A 142 -5.46 -19.63 -1.45
C SER A 142 -5.31 -18.47 -2.44
N LEU A 143 -4.81 -18.77 -3.65
CA LEU A 143 -4.70 -17.78 -4.73
C LEU A 143 -6.06 -17.16 -5.07
N ASN A 144 -7.12 -17.97 -5.06
CA ASN A 144 -8.49 -17.49 -5.29
C ASN A 144 -8.94 -16.48 -4.22
N ALA A 145 -8.56 -16.69 -2.95
CA ALA A 145 -8.82 -15.71 -1.91
C ALA A 145 -8.07 -14.40 -2.19
N GLY A 146 -6.80 -14.48 -2.60
CA GLY A 146 -6.01 -13.33 -3.04
C GLY A 146 -6.69 -12.53 -4.15
N LEU A 147 -7.11 -13.20 -5.22
CA LEU A 147 -7.83 -12.58 -6.35
C LEU A 147 -9.12 -11.89 -5.92
N LYS A 148 -9.89 -12.50 -5.00
CA LYS A 148 -11.14 -11.90 -4.49
C LYS A 148 -10.92 -10.64 -3.67
N ILE A 149 -9.85 -10.59 -2.88
CA ILE A 149 -9.60 -9.44 -2.00
C ILE A 149 -8.82 -8.31 -2.67
N LEU A 150 -8.16 -8.57 -3.80
CA LEU A 150 -7.40 -7.55 -4.51
C LEU A 150 -8.27 -6.33 -4.89
N PRO A 151 -9.50 -6.48 -5.44
CA PRO A 151 -10.40 -5.35 -5.65
C PRO A 151 -10.79 -4.62 -4.36
N VAL A 152 -10.87 -5.34 -3.22
CA VAL A 152 -11.23 -4.73 -1.92
C VAL A 152 -10.13 -3.79 -1.44
N TYR A 153 -8.85 -4.14 -1.66
CA TYR A 153 -7.74 -3.21 -1.40
C TYR A 153 -7.92 -1.92 -2.23
N HIS A 154 -8.15 -2.01 -3.53
CA HIS A 154 -8.36 -0.83 -4.38
C HIS A 154 -9.58 -0.02 -3.93
N GLY A 155 -10.67 -0.71 -3.53
CA GLY A 155 -11.84 -0.06 -2.94
C GLY A 155 -11.53 0.73 -1.68
N SER A 156 -10.67 0.21 -0.78
CA SER A 156 -10.24 0.94 0.42
C SER A 156 -9.51 2.24 0.08
N LEU A 157 -8.65 2.22 -0.93
CA LEU A 157 -7.95 3.41 -1.41
C LEU A 157 -8.92 4.46 -1.96
N VAL A 158 -9.91 4.03 -2.75
CA VAL A 158 -10.97 4.92 -3.27
C VAL A 158 -11.77 5.54 -2.13
N ILE A 159 -12.15 4.74 -1.13
CA ILE A 159 -12.83 5.23 0.07
C ILE A 159 -11.96 6.28 0.77
N TYR A 160 -10.68 6.01 1.02
CA TYR A 160 -9.78 6.99 1.66
C TYR A 160 -9.67 8.28 0.85
N ALA A 161 -9.48 8.19 -0.47
CA ALA A 161 -9.36 9.35 -1.34
C ALA A 161 -10.62 10.22 -1.34
N ILE A 162 -11.79 9.62 -1.54
CA ILE A 162 -13.09 10.32 -1.49
C ILE A 162 -13.28 10.96 -0.10
N SER A 163 -12.93 10.24 0.97
CA SER A 163 -13.12 10.73 2.34
C SER A 163 -12.24 11.95 2.64
N ILE A 164 -10.99 11.97 2.17
CA ILE A 164 -10.10 13.14 2.28
C ILE A 164 -10.67 14.32 1.47
N ILE A 165 -11.16 14.07 0.24
CA ILE A 165 -11.73 15.12 -0.62
C ILE A 165 -13.00 15.71 0.02
N LEU A 166 -13.90 14.87 0.50
CA LEU A 166 -15.12 15.31 1.17
C LEU A 166 -14.80 16.07 2.45
N ASP A 167 -13.83 15.60 3.24
CA ASP A 167 -13.37 16.32 4.43
C ASP A 167 -12.84 17.71 4.06
N PHE A 168 -12.04 17.83 3.00
CA PHE A 168 -11.55 19.12 2.52
C PHE A 168 -12.68 20.04 2.04
N VAL A 169 -13.65 19.53 1.28
CA VAL A 169 -14.75 20.32 0.70
C VAL A 169 -15.77 20.76 1.75
N TYR A 170 -16.07 19.90 2.73
CA TYR A 170 -17.11 20.13 3.73
C TYR A 170 -16.56 20.50 5.11
N ARG A 171 -15.26 20.81 5.20
CA ARG A 171 -14.64 21.28 6.45
C ARG A 171 -15.31 22.60 6.89
N SER A 172 -16.10 22.51 7.96
CA SER A 172 -16.52 23.62 8.82
C SER A 172 -15.45 23.91 9.86
#